data_AF-A0A6I9YQ49-F1
#
_entry.id   AF-A0A6I9YQ49-F1
#
_cell.length_a   1.000
_cell.length_b   1.000
_cell.length_c   1.000
_cell.angle_alpha   90.00
_cell.angle_beta   90.00
_cell.angle_gamma   90.00
#
_symmetry.space_group_name_H-M   'P 1'
#
loop_
_entity.id
_entity.type
_entity.pdbx_description
1 polymer ?
#
loop_
_entity_poly.entity_id
_entity_poly.type
_entity_poly.pdbx_seq_one_letter_code
_entity_poly.pdbx_strand_id
1 'polypeptide(L)'
;MPRLDILHSVAIWQKNFKIISYAVAKTRAEMRGGGRKPWRQKGTGRARHGSIRSPLWHGGGKAFGPRGPTSYYYMLPMKERVLGLKVALTSKQMQGDLHIVDSLEMPTFDPQYLADLARYRHWGRSVLFVDVDEIPENIQSATSDLKTFTVVPAIGLNVHSMLKHETLVLTLDTISFLEKKLLWHDSRYSPLYPFRLPYSDFP
;
A
#
# COMPACT_ATOMS: atom_id res chain seq x y z
N MET A 1 -7.87 23.82 2.90
CA MET A 1 -8.50 22.50 3.13
C MET A 1 -7.57 21.40 2.63
N PRO A 2 -7.49 20.24 3.31
CA PRO A 2 -6.61 19.13 2.90
C PRO A 2 -7.04 18.55 1.54
N ARG A 3 -6.06 18.25 0.67
CA ARG A 3 -6.25 17.69 -0.68
C ARG A 3 -6.57 16.19 -0.63
N LEU A 4 -7.84 15.85 -0.39
CA LEU A 4 -8.30 14.46 -0.28
C LEU A 4 -8.12 13.65 -1.58
N ASP A 5 -8.12 14.34 -2.72
CA ASP A 5 -7.84 13.77 -4.05
C ASP A 5 -6.46 13.10 -4.11
N ILE A 6 -5.41 13.75 -3.58
CA ILE A 6 -4.06 13.16 -3.57
C ILE A 6 -4.01 11.98 -2.60
N LEU A 7 -4.61 12.11 -1.41
CA LEU A 7 -4.64 11.02 -0.45
C LEU A 7 -5.24 9.76 -1.07
N HIS A 8 -6.36 9.91 -1.78
CA HIS A 8 -6.98 8.82 -2.51
C HIS A 8 -6.05 8.24 -3.59
N SER A 9 -5.46 9.08 -4.44
CA SER A 9 -4.53 8.62 -5.49
C SER A 9 -3.33 7.85 -4.93
N VAL A 10 -2.71 8.36 -3.86
CA VAL A 10 -1.56 7.72 -3.21
C VAL A 10 -1.96 6.44 -2.49
N ALA A 11 -3.10 6.41 -1.81
CA ALA A 11 -3.60 5.21 -1.13
C ALA A 11 -3.93 4.07 -2.11
N ILE A 12 -4.61 4.40 -3.22
CA ILE A 12 -4.88 3.42 -4.30
C ILE A 12 -3.59 2.96 -4.95
N TRP A 13 -2.66 3.87 -5.21
CA TRP A 13 -1.35 3.52 -5.75
C TRP A 13 -0.65 2.51 -4.85
N GLN A 14 -0.54 2.79 -3.53
CA GLN A 14 0.10 1.89 -2.57
C GLN A 14 -0.52 0.49 -2.54
N LYS A 15 -1.84 0.41 -2.70
CA LYS A 15 -2.57 -0.86 -2.79
C LYS A 15 -2.25 -1.61 -4.07
N ASN A 16 -2.27 -0.94 -5.23
CA ASN A 16 -2.27 -1.59 -6.54
C ASN A 16 -0.88 -1.87 -7.12
N PHE A 17 0.12 -1.01 -6.87
CA PHE A 17 1.41 -1.09 -7.56
C PHE A 17 2.17 -2.40 -7.28
N LYS A 18 1.87 -3.06 -6.16
CA LYS A 18 2.46 -4.34 -5.73
C LYS A 18 1.67 -5.57 -6.20
N ILE A 19 0.46 -5.38 -6.75
CA ILE A 19 -0.44 -6.49 -7.08
C ILE A 19 0.01 -7.17 -8.37
N ILE A 20 0.13 -8.50 -8.29
CA ILE A 20 0.28 -9.40 -9.43
C ILE A 20 -0.89 -10.39 -9.37
N SER A 21 -1.73 -10.39 -10.40
CA SER A 21 -2.81 -11.37 -10.52
C SER A 21 -2.32 -12.61 -11.26
N TYR A 22 -2.41 -13.76 -10.60
CA TYR A 22 -2.05 -15.07 -11.16
C TYR A 22 -3.26 -15.83 -11.74
N ALA A 23 -4.42 -15.18 -11.82
CA ALA A 23 -5.61 -15.82 -12.38
C ALA A 23 -5.39 -16.08 -13.89
N VAL A 24 -5.58 -17.34 -14.29
CA VAL A 24 -5.47 -17.75 -15.70
C VAL A 24 -6.67 -18.60 -16.06
N ALA A 25 -7.37 -18.19 -17.12
CA ALA A 25 -8.37 -19.02 -17.77
C ALA A 25 -7.79 -19.59 -19.07
N LYS A 26 -7.98 -20.90 -19.27
CA LYS A 26 -7.60 -21.56 -20.51
C LYS A 26 -8.50 -21.10 -21.64
N THR A 27 -7.88 -20.62 -22.71
CA THR A 27 -8.55 -20.35 -23.98
C THR A 27 -8.93 -21.66 -24.66
N ARG A 28 -9.79 -21.60 -25.68
CA ARG A 28 -10.15 -22.78 -26.47
C ARG A 28 -8.95 -23.50 -27.10
N ALA A 29 -7.83 -22.80 -27.32
CA ALA A 29 -6.62 -23.33 -27.92
C ALA A 29 -5.72 -24.07 -26.92
N GLU A 30 -5.76 -23.68 -25.64
CA GLU A 30 -4.97 -24.29 -24.57
C GLU A 30 -5.69 -25.50 -23.94
N MET A 31 -6.97 -25.68 -24.23
CA MET A 31 -7.77 -26.81 -23.76
C MET A 31 -7.40 -28.08 -24.53
N ARG A 32 -7.26 -29.20 -23.81
CA ARG A 32 -6.89 -30.50 -24.41
C ARG A 32 -7.95 -31.02 -25.39
N GLY A 33 -7.54 -31.37 -26.60
CA GLY A 33 -8.40 -31.98 -27.63
C GLY A 33 -9.22 -30.96 -28.42
N GLY A 34 -10.27 -31.41 -29.12
CA GLY A 34 -11.14 -30.54 -29.90
C GLY A 34 -10.57 -30.06 -31.25
N GLY A 35 -9.53 -30.71 -31.77
CA GLY A 35 -9.02 -30.49 -33.12
C GLY A 35 -9.90 -31.09 -34.24
N ARG A 36 -10.70 -32.13 -33.92
CA ARG A 36 -11.64 -32.73 -34.88
C ARG A 36 -12.98 -31.98 -34.90
N LYS A 37 -13.49 -31.73 -36.09
CA LYS A 37 -14.83 -31.16 -36.29
C LYS A 37 -15.91 -32.14 -35.77
N PRO A 38 -16.86 -31.70 -34.92
CA PRO A 38 -17.86 -32.60 -34.33
C PRO A 38 -18.76 -33.30 -35.36
N TRP A 39 -19.19 -32.57 -36.41
CA TRP A 39 -19.97 -33.11 -37.53
C TRP A 39 -19.79 -32.29 -38.80
N ARG A 40 -20.20 -32.86 -39.95
CA ARG A 40 -20.19 -32.19 -41.26
C ARG A 40 -21.02 -30.90 -41.27
N GLN A 41 -20.61 -29.91 -42.06
CA GLN A 41 -21.20 -28.56 -42.05
C GLN A 41 -22.68 -28.51 -42.46
N LYS A 42 -23.13 -29.44 -43.30
CA LYS A 42 -24.49 -29.52 -43.87
C LYS A 42 -25.02 -30.96 -43.75
N GLY A 43 -26.35 -31.12 -43.77
CA GLY A 43 -27.01 -32.43 -43.81
C GLY A 43 -27.17 -33.14 -42.46
N THR A 44 -27.09 -32.42 -41.33
CA THR A 44 -27.34 -32.96 -39.98
C THR A 44 -28.51 -32.31 -39.25
N GLY A 45 -29.05 -31.19 -39.76
CA GLY A 45 -30.11 -30.42 -39.09
C GLY A 45 -29.70 -29.69 -37.79
N ARG A 46 -28.44 -29.82 -37.36
CA ARG A 46 -27.92 -29.20 -36.12
C ARG A 46 -27.20 -27.88 -36.40
N ALA A 47 -27.00 -27.08 -35.35
CA ALA A 47 -26.15 -25.88 -35.40
C ALA A 47 -24.72 -26.22 -35.88
N ARG A 48 -24.07 -25.24 -36.52
CA ARG A 48 -22.74 -25.42 -37.12
C ARG A 48 -21.65 -25.19 -36.08
N HIS A 49 -20.82 -26.20 -35.81
CA HIS A 49 -19.68 -26.09 -34.89
C HIS A 49 -18.37 -26.58 -35.51
N GLY A 50 -17.28 -25.88 -35.17
CA GLY A 50 -15.92 -26.23 -35.61
C GLY A 50 -15.12 -27.06 -34.62
N SER A 51 -15.39 -26.92 -33.32
CA SER A 51 -14.66 -27.59 -32.23
C SER A 51 -15.54 -27.72 -31.00
N ILE A 52 -15.40 -28.81 -30.25
CA ILE A 52 -16.05 -29.01 -28.93
C ILE A 52 -15.44 -28.14 -27.82
N ARG A 53 -14.29 -27.48 -28.05
CA ARG A 53 -13.63 -26.61 -27.07
C ARG A 53 -14.00 -25.13 -27.22
N SER A 54 -14.92 -24.82 -28.12
CA SER A 54 -15.45 -23.45 -28.28
C SER A 54 -16.11 -22.96 -26.98
N PRO A 55 -16.07 -21.65 -26.67
CA PRO A 55 -16.72 -21.09 -25.48
C PRO A 55 -18.23 -21.33 -25.39
N LEU A 56 -18.88 -21.63 -26.52
CA LEU A 56 -20.31 -21.99 -26.58
C LEU A 56 -20.61 -23.38 -26.00
N TRP A 57 -19.60 -24.24 -25.88
CA TRP A 57 -19.75 -25.62 -25.41
C TRP A 57 -19.49 -25.72 -23.91
N HIS A 58 -20.23 -26.61 -23.24
CA HIS A 58 -19.93 -26.99 -21.86
C HIS A 58 -18.52 -27.62 -21.78
N GLY A 59 -17.69 -27.13 -20.86
CA GLY A 59 -16.28 -27.53 -20.77
C GLY A 59 -15.40 -27.03 -21.92
N GLY A 60 -15.87 -26.01 -22.66
CA GLY A 60 -15.08 -25.22 -23.59
C GLY A 60 -14.15 -24.22 -22.89
N GLY A 61 -13.22 -23.63 -23.64
CA GLY A 61 -12.35 -22.57 -23.11
C GLY A 61 -13.10 -21.25 -22.92
N LYS A 62 -12.61 -20.38 -22.04
CA LYS A 62 -13.21 -19.04 -21.84
C LYS A 62 -12.82 -18.11 -22.99
N ALA A 63 -13.77 -17.32 -23.50
CA ALA A 63 -13.52 -16.34 -24.57
C ALA A 63 -12.77 -15.11 -24.04
N PHE A 64 -13.35 -14.46 -23.02
CA PHE A 64 -12.75 -13.37 -22.27
C PHE A 64 -12.61 -13.81 -20.82
N GLY A 65 -11.42 -14.28 -20.48
CA GLY A 65 -11.05 -14.65 -19.12
C GLY A 65 -9.71 -14.04 -18.75
N PRO A 66 -9.32 -14.10 -17.48
CA PRO A 66 -8.03 -13.55 -17.05
C PRO A 66 -6.88 -14.26 -17.75
N ARG A 67 -5.90 -13.48 -18.22
CA ARG A 67 -4.70 -13.92 -18.94
C ARG A 67 -3.46 -13.55 -18.12
N GLY A 68 -3.37 -14.14 -16.93
CA GLY A 68 -2.26 -13.93 -16.01
C GLY A 68 -0.96 -14.65 -16.43
N PRO A 69 0.18 -14.30 -15.80
CA PRO A 69 0.28 -13.29 -14.75
C PRO A 69 0.13 -11.85 -15.29
N THR A 70 -0.66 -11.02 -14.62
CA THR A 70 -0.88 -9.60 -14.98
C THR A 70 -0.44 -8.70 -13.84
N SER A 71 0.47 -7.76 -14.12
CA SER A 71 0.93 -6.76 -13.15
C SER A 71 0.08 -5.49 -13.23
N TYR A 72 -0.18 -4.88 -12.08
CA TYR A 72 -0.86 -3.58 -11.94
C TYR A 72 0.15 -2.47 -11.59
N TYR A 73 1.40 -2.64 -12.00
CA TYR A 73 2.48 -1.74 -11.65
C TYR A 73 2.38 -0.40 -12.39
N TYR A 74 2.45 0.69 -11.63
CA TYR A 74 2.66 2.03 -12.15
C TYR A 74 3.35 2.87 -11.06
N MET A 75 4.06 3.93 -11.48
CA MET A 75 4.74 4.84 -10.55
C MET A 75 4.11 6.22 -10.60
N LEU A 76 3.68 6.69 -9.43
CA LEU A 76 3.28 8.09 -9.26
C LEU A 76 4.50 9.02 -9.25
N PRO A 77 4.35 10.25 -9.78
CA PRO A 77 5.34 11.30 -9.63
C PRO A 77 5.79 11.43 -8.17
N MET A 78 7.09 11.60 -7.97
CA MET A 78 7.67 11.67 -6.63
C MET A 78 7.11 12.84 -5.82
N LYS A 79 6.88 14.00 -6.45
CA LYS A 79 6.27 15.17 -5.79
C LYS A 79 4.83 14.89 -5.34
N GLU A 80 4.06 14.10 -6.09
CA GLU A 80 2.69 13.72 -5.71
C GLU A 80 2.67 12.80 -4.50
N ARG A 81 3.57 11.80 -4.47
CA ARG A 81 3.72 10.90 -3.31
C ARG A 81 4.10 11.66 -2.04
N VAL A 82 5.03 12.61 -2.17
CA VAL A 82 5.47 13.50 -1.08
C VAL A 82 4.33 14.38 -0.61
N LEU A 83 3.57 14.98 -1.54
CA LEU A 83 2.42 15.81 -1.19
C LEU A 83 1.33 14.99 -0.49
N GLY A 84 1.13 13.73 -0.88
CA GLY A 84 0.23 12.82 -0.16
C GLY A 84 0.61 12.61 1.30
N LEU A 85 1.91 12.47 1.61
CA LEU A 85 2.38 12.41 3.01
C LEU A 85 2.12 13.71 3.76
N LYS A 86 2.43 14.87 3.15
CA LYS A 86 2.15 16.19 3.76
C LYS A 86 0.67 16.33 4.09
N VAL A 87 -0.21 16.00 3.14
CA VAL A 87 -1.66 16.09 3.34
C VAL A 87 -2.15 15.12 4.42
N ALA A 88 -1.58 13.91 4.50
CA ALA A 88 -1.95 12.94 5.53
C ALA A 88 -1.59 13.46 6.93
N LEU A 89 -0.39 14.04 7.10
CA LEU A 89 0.05 14.65 8.35
C LEU A 89 -0.84 15.85 8.72
N THR A 90 -1.11 16.74 7.75
CA THR A 90 -2.00 17.88 7.97
C THR A 90 -3.41 17.43 8.38
N SER A 91 -3.94 16.38 7.76
CA SER A 91 -5.27 15.85 8.09
C SER A 91 -5.31 15.33 9.53
N LYS A 92 -4.31 14.54 9.95
CA LYS A 92 -4.22 14.05 11.34
C LYS A 92 -4.12 15.19 12.34
N GLN A 93 -3.31 16.20 12.07
CA GLN A 93 -3.21 17.38 12.92
C GLN A 93 -4.53 18.16 13.01
N MET A 94 -5.20 18.38 11.88
CA MET A 94 -6.49 19.10 11.84
C MET A 94 -7.61 18.35 12.58
N GLN A 95 -7.52 17.02 12.65
CA GLN A 95 -8.48 16.17 13.37
C GLN A 95 -8.17 16.08 14.87
N GLY A 96 -6.98 16.51 15.32
CA GLY A 96 -6.51 16.34 16.69
C GLY A 96 -5.94 14.94 16.99
N ASP A 97 -5.73 14.13 15.95
CA ASP A 97 -5.28 12.73 16.03
C ASP A 97 -3.74 12.59 15.92
N LEU A 98 -3.02 13.71 15.84
CA LEU A 98 -1.56 13.74 15.81
C LEU A 98 -1.03 14.17 17.18
N HIS A 99 -0.18 13.34 17.78
CA HIS A 99 0.49 13.64 19.04
C HIS A 99 1.99 13.58 18.87
N ILE A 100 2.66 14.48 19.58
CA ILE A 100 4.11 14.62 19.59
C ILE A 100 4.59 14.21 20.97
N VAL A 101 5.63 13.39 21.00
CA VAL A 101 6.27 12.92 22.24
C VAL A 101 7.77 13.15 22.16
N ASP A 102 8.41 13.30 23.31
CA ASP A 102 9.87 13.50 23.35
C ASP A 102 10.59 12.19 23.04
N SER A 103 10.20 11.09 23.68
CA SER A 103 10.76 9.75 23.46
C SER A 103 9.68 8.67 23.51
N LEU A 104 9.99 7.50 22.94
CA LEU A 104 9.19 6.28 23.04
C LEU A 104 9.65 5.34 24.16
N GLU A 105 10.44 5.85 25.11
CA GLU A 105 10.87 5.09 26.27
C GLU A 105 9.68 4.76 27.17
N MET A 106 9.58 3.49 27.55
CA MET A 106 8.49 2.97 28.37
C MET A 106 9.06 2.32 29.62
N PRO A 107 8.49 2.56 30.82
CA PRO A 107 9.03 2.06 32.08
C PRO A 107 8.94 0.54 32.23
N THR A 108 8.00 -0.09 31.53
CA THR A 108 7.71 -1.53 31.60
C THR A 108 7.59 -2.09 30.19
N PHE A 109 7.77 -3.39 29.98
CA PHE A 109 7.51 -4.06 28.70
C PHE A 109 6.06 -4.56 28.55
N ASP A 110 5.20 -4.28 29.54
CA ASP A 110 3.82 -4.77 29.59
C ASP A 110 2.92 -4.10 28.53
N PRO A 111 2.30 -4.88 27.62
CA PRO A 111 1.32 -4.37 26.65
C PRO A 111 0.11 -3.68 27.29
N GLN A 112 -0.28 -4.09 28.50
CA GLN A 112 -1.45 -3.56 29.18
C GLN A 112 -1.23 -2.10 29.61
N TYR A 113 -0.01 -1.76 30.04
CA TYR A 113 0.38 -0.38 30.34
C TYR A 113 0.14 0.55 29.14
N LEU A 114 0.55 0.13 27.93
CA LEU A 114 0.36 0.90 26.71
C LEU A 114 -1.12 1.07 26.34
N ALA A 115 -1.92 0.01 26.51
CA ALA A 115 -3.35 0.05 26.25
C ALA A 115 -4.09 0.99 27.23
N ASP A 116 -3.72 0.95 28.51
CA ASP A 116 -4.32 1.82 29.53
C ASP A 116 -3.87 3.27 29.37
N LEU A 117 -2.61 3.51 28.97
CA LEU A 117 -2.12 4.85 28.59
C LEU A 117 -2.93 5.43 27.43
N ALA A 118 -3.17 4.65 26.38
CA ALA A 118 -3.94 5.10 25.22
C ALA A 118 -5.41 5.40 25.58
N ARG A 119 -6.01 4.61 26.48
CA ARG A 119 -7.35 4.86 27.01
C ARG A 119 -7.42 6.14 27.84
N TYR A 120 -6.45 6.33 28.74
CA TYR A 120 -6.37 7.51 29.60
C TYR A 120 -6.18 8.80 28.80
N ARG A 121 -5.36 8.76 27.74
CA ARG A 121 -5.12 9.91 26.83
C ARG A 121 -6.15 10.06 25.72
N HIS A 122 -7.15 9.18 25.66
CA HIS A 122 -8.19 9.17 24.63
C HIS A 122 -7.65 9.06 23.19
N TRP A 123 -6.57 8.31 22.97
CA TRP A 123 -5.94 8.07 21.66
C TRP A 123 -6.72 7.12 20.73
N GLY A 124 -7.96 6.80 21.06
CA GLY A 124 -8.77 5.88 20.26
C GLY A 124 -8.31 4.42 20.35
N ARG A 125 -8.70 3.63 19.35
CA ARG A 125 -8.52 2.17 19.32
C ARG A 125 -7.20 1.73 18.72
N SER A 126 -6.64 2.52 17.80
CA SER A 126 -5.46 2.14 17.03
C SER A 126 -4.47 3.29 16.94
N VAL A 127 -3.21 2.98 17.23
CA VAL A 127 -2.15 3.99 17.34
C VAL A 127 -0.93 3.54 16.56
N LEU A 128 -0.40 4.44 15.75
CA LEU A 128 0.85 4.26 15.01
C LEU A 128 1.94 5.10 15.67
N PHE A 129 2.96 4.45 16.23
CA PHE A 129 4.16 5.11 16.75
C PHE A 129 5.23 5.15 15.67
N VAL A 130 5.92 6.28 15.56
CA VAL A 130 6.99 6.47 14.60
C VAL A 130 8.21 7.06 15.26
N ASP A 131 9.36 6.43 15.00
CA ASP A 131 10.66 6.88 15.49
C ASP A 131 11.73 6.88 14.40
N VAL A 132 12.74 7.73 14.52
CA VAL A 132 13.89 7.78 13.59
C VAL A 132 15.01 6.86 14.06
N ASP A 133 15.22 6.83 15.37
CA ASP A 133 16.33 6.13 16.01
C ASP A 133 16.01 4.64 16.24
N GLU A 134 16.90 3.98 16.97
CA GLU A 134 16.70 2.60 17.40
C GLU A 134 15.49 2.53 18.33
N ILE A 135 14.48 1.77 17.91
CA ILE A 135 13.23 1.60 18.66
C ILE A 135 13.57 0.93 20.01
N PRO A 136 13.17 1.52 21.15
CA PRO A 136 13.43 0.91 22.46
C PRO A 136 12.82 -0.49 22.58
N GLU A 137 13.55 -1.42 23.19
CA GLU A 137 13.12 -2.83 23.31
C GLU A 137 11.77 -2.98 24.04
N ASN A 138 11.54 -2.16 25.07
CA ASN A 138 10.30 -2.19 25.86
C ASN A 138 9.06 -1.92 25.00
N ILE A 139 9.08 -0.86 24.16
CA ILE A 139 7.94 -0.55 23.31
C ILE A 139 7.80 -1.56 22.17
N GLN A 140 8.91 -2.07 21.65
CA GLN A 140 8.89 -3.10 20.63
C GLN A 140 8.23 -4.40 21.13
N SER A 141 8.62 -4.87 22.32
CA SER A 141 8.03 -6.06 22.95
C SER A 141 6.55 -5.85 23.32
N ALA A 142 6.19 -4.66 23.82
CA ALA A 142 4.79 -4.40 24.17
C ALA A 142 3.88 -4.34 22.94
N THR A 143 4.39 -3.81 21.83
CA THR A 143 3.60 -3.66 20.59
C THR A 143 3.57 -4.92 19.75
N SER A 144 4.53 -5.84 19.86
CA SER A 144 4.50 -7.12 19.13
C SER A 144 3.30 -7.99 19.50
N ASP A 145 2.84 -7.89 20.75
CA ASP A 145 1.69 -8.66 21.25
C ASP A 145 0.34 -8.03 20.86
N LEU A 146 0.34 -6.74 20.52
CA LEU A 146 -0.87 -5.97 20.24
C LEU A 146 -1.13 -5.86 18.73
N LYS A 147 -2.39 -6.09 18.33
CA LYS A 147 -2.80 -5.98 16.91
C LYS A 147 -3.14 -4.56 16.47
N THR A 148 -3.48 -3.69 17.42
CA THR A 148 -3.99 -2.34 17.18
C THR A 148 -2.94 -1.25 17.31
N PHE A 149 -1.85 -1.54 18.01
CA PHE A 149 -0.70 -0.67 18.17
C PHE A 149 0.40 -1.14 17.22
N THR A 150 1.08 -0.23 16.55
CA THR A 150 2.17 -0.58 15.64
C THR A 150 3.27 0.45 15.78
N VAL A 151 4.51 -0.01 15.87
CA VAL A 151 5.70 0.85 15.79
C VAL A 151 6.34 0.66 14.42
N VAL A 152 6.70 1.77 13.77
CA VAL A 152 7.36 1.77 12.46
C VAL A 152 8.47 2.81 12.47
N PRO A 153 9.65 2.54 11.87
CA PRO A 153 10.65 3.58 11.70
C PRO A 153 10.17 4.69 10.75
N ALA A 154 10.69 5.91 10.89
CA ALA A 154 10.30 7.07 10.09
C ALA A 154 10.49 6.85 8.58
N ILE A 155 11.47 6.03 8.20
CA ILE A 155 11.72 5.61 6.80
C ILE A 155 10.55 4.80 6.23
N GLY A 156 9.86 4.03 7.08
CA GLY A 156 8.71 3.18 6.72
C GLY A 156 7.36 3.90 6.74
N LEU A 157 7.34 5.20 7.06
CA LEU A 157 6.10 5.98 7.13
C LEU A 157 5.39 6.03 5.78
N ASN A 158 4.10 5.75 5.78
CA ASN A 158 3.31 5.65 4.56
C ASN A 158 1.85 6.05 4.79
N VAL A 159 1.21 6.60 3.75
CA VAL A 159 -0.17 7.10 3.81
C VAL A 159 -1.16 6.01 4.21
N HIS A 160 -1.05 4.79 3.68
CA HIS A 160 -1.96 3.70 4.03
C HIS A 160 -1.95 3.37 5.53
N SER A 161 -0.77 3.25 6.14
CA SER A 161 -0.64 3.02 7.59
C SER A 161 -1.20 4.19 8.39
N MET A 162 -0.95 5.44 7.97
CA MET A 162 -1.49 6.62 8.66
C MET A 162 -3.02 6.68 8.60
N LEU A 163 -3.64 6.27 7.49
CA LEU A 163 -5.10 6.22 7.36
C LEU A 163 -5.72 5.02 8.07
N LYS A 164 -4.99 3.91 8.17
CA LYS A 164 -5.44 2.69 8.85
C LYS A 164 -5.57 2.89 10.36
N HIS A 165 -4.67 3.66 10.96
CA HIS A 165 -4.67 3.92 12.40
C HIS A 165 -5.43 5.23 12.69
N GLU A 166 -6.14 5.26 13.82
CA GLU A 166 -6.89 6.44 14.27
C GLU A 166 -5.91 7.52 14.72
N THR A 167 -4.89 7.16 15.50
CA THR A 167 -3.96 8.13 16.08
C THR A 167 -2.54 7.91 15.57
N LEU A 168 -1.82 9.01 15.34
CA LEU A 168 -0.42 9.04 14.94
C LEU A 168 0.41 9.68 16.04
N VAL A 169 1.47 9.01 16.49
CA VAL A 169 2.40 9.50 17.51
C VAL A 169 3.79 9.58 16.90
N LEU A 170 4.39 10.78 16.93
CA LEU A 170 5.72 11.06 16.39
C LEU A 170 6.67 11.52 17.49
N THR A 171 7.93 11.07 17.45
CA THR A 171 9.01 11.67 18.27
C THR A 171 9.43 13.03 17.73
N LEU A 172 10.04 13.88 18.57
CA LEU A 172 10.59 15.17 18.15
C LEU A 172 11.64 15.02 17.03
N ASP A 173 12.49 13.99 17.13
CA ASP A 173 13.49 13.69 16.12
C ASP A 173 12.84 13.27 14.79
N THR A 174 11.73 12.52 14.86
CA THR A 174 10.91 12.17 13.70
C THR A 174 10.37 13.39 12.97
N ILE A 175 9.92 14.40 13.70
CA ILE A 175 9.41 15.63 13.08
C ILE A 175 10.54 16.34 12.33
N SER A 176 11.68 16.53 12.98
CA SER A 176 12.86 17.18 12.38
C SER A 176 13.33 16.45 11.12
N PHE A 177 13.34 15.12 11.15
CA PHE A 177 13.67 14.28 10.00
C PHE A 177 12.66 14.42 8.86
N LEU A 178 11.36 14.31 9.16
CA LEU A 178 10.29 14.39 8.17
C LEU A 178 10.24 15.78 7.52
N GLU A 179 10.32 16.84 8.32
CA GLU A 179 10.33 18.22 7.81
C GLU A 179 11.48 18.43 6.82
N LYS A 180 12.70 18.08 7.21
CA LYS A 180 13.89 18.20 6.35
C LYS A 180 13.72 17.45 5.02
N LYS A 181 13.23 16.20 5.06
CA LYS A 181 13.05 15.37 3.85
C LYS A 181 11.90 15.85 2.96
N LEU A 182 10.78 16.26 3.55
CA LEU A 182 9.59 16.67 2.82
C LEU A 182 9.75 18.07 2.19
N LEU A 183 10.42 19.00 2.87
CA LEU A 183 10.68 20.35 2.36
C LEU A 183 11.74 20.37 1.25
N TRP A 184 12.72 19.47 1.27
CA TRP A 184 13.71 19.36 0.20
C TRP A 184 13.07 19.19 -1.20
N HIS A 185 11.91 18.55 -1.29
CA HIS A 185 11.22 18.36 -2.57
C HIS A 185 10.59 19.61 -3.16
N ASP A 186 10.40 20.67 -2.37
CA ASP A 186 9.76 21.91 -2.81
C ASP A 186 10.77 22.79 -3.55
N SER A 187 12.03 22.82 -3.12
CA SER A 187 13.10 23.64 -3.68
C SER A 187 14.04 22.93 -4.66
N ARG A 188 13.97 21.59 -4.78
CA ARG A 188 14.90 20.85 -5.65
C ARG A 188 14.67 21.09 -7.15
N TYR A 189 15.76 20.97 -7.90
CA TYR A 189 15.74 20.84 -9.35
C TYR A 189 15.19 19.50 -9.82
N SER A 190 14.79 19.44 -11.09
CA SER A 190 14.46 18.19 -11.76
C SER A 190 15.70 17.28 -11.83
N PRO A 191 15.56 15.97 -11.62
CA PRO A 191 16.71 15.05 -11.67
C PRO A 191 17.33 15.03 -13.07
N LEU A 192 18.64 15.21 -13.15
CA LEU A 192 19.43 14.94 -14.36
C LEU A 192 19.71 13.44 -14.51
N TYR A 193 20.00 12.79 -13.39
CA TYR A 193 20.24 11.36 -13.26
C TYR A 193 19.72 10.85 -11.90
N PRO A 194 19.66 9.53 -11.63
CA PRO A 194 19.13 9.01 -10.38
C PRO A 194 19.82 9.59 -9.13
N PHE A 195 19.06 10.01 -8.11
CA PHE A 195 19.55 10.61 -6.85
C PHE A 195 20.46 9.71 -6.01
N ARG A 196 20.65 8.44 -6.38
CA ARG A 196 21.62 7.54 -5.74
C ARG A 196 23.07 7.81 -6.17
N LEU A 197 23.26 8.58 -7.25
CA LEU A 197 24.57 8.97 -7.75
C LEU A 197 25.03 10.26 -7.04
N PRO A 198 26.34 10.53 -6.98
CA PRO A 198 26.85 11.68 -6.26
C PRO A 198 26.37 13.00 -6.87
N TYR A 199 25.83 13.86 -6.01
CA TYR A 199 25.47 15.25 -6.29
C TYR A 199 26.31 16.16 -5.37
N SER A 200 26.48 17.44 -5.71
CA SER A 200 27.27 18.38 -4.89
C SER A 200 26.62 18.73 -3.55
N ASP A 201 25.29 18.79 -3.52
CA ASP A 201 24.47 19.36 -2.46
C ASP A 201 23.42 18.38 -1.91
N PHE A 202 23.49 17.11 -2.34
CA PHE A 202 22.63 16.04 -1.85
C PHE A 202 23.50 14.90 -1.32
N PRO A 203 23.27 14.47 -0.06
CA PRO A 203 24.03 13.39 0.57
C PRO A 203 23.77 12.02 -0.05
#